data_AF-A0A1S3S0C3-F1
#
_entry.id   AF-A0A1S3S0C3-F1
#
_cell.length_a   1.000
_cell.length_b   1.000
_cell.length_c   1.000
_cell.angle_alpha   90.00
_cell.angle_beta   90.00
_cell.angle_gamma   90.00
#
_symmetry.space_group_name_H-M   'P 1'
#
loop_
_entity.id
_entity.type
_entity.pdbx_description
1 polymer ?
#
loop_
_entity_poly.entity_id
_entity_poly.type
_entity_poly.pdbx_seq_one_letter_code
_entity_poly.pdbx_strand_id
1 'polypeptide(L)'
;TWETRYMLLLWLSMTCLIPFDLSRLDGHLTSDPSQTREPIMDRILAIAKSYLMVSDKSRDAASVLVSKFVTRPDVKLKRLGDFLDWSLTTISQASDQTMGGTVILDGALQSLAQLFKHGKRDDFLQYAPVVLQCLDQCHVAESSQATLRKLGVKLIQRLGLTFLKPRLAKWRYQRGSRSLAANLSLSQSGSTVEAVSPDMETQSQEEDYDIPEEVENVIGQSALLTLSCSRSLFFSLSQLSLSLS
;
A
#
# COMPACT_ATOMS: atom_id res chain seq x y z
N THR A 1 5.72 11.65 -26.18
CA THR A 1 4.32 11.82 -25.77
C THR A 1 4.14 11.30 -24.34
N TRP A 2 2.96 11.36 -23.72
CA TRP A 2 2.77 10.88 -22.34
C TRP A 2 2.91 9.36 -22.23
N GLU A 3 2.58 8.63 -23.30
CA GLU A 3 2.69 7.17 -23.40
C GLU A 3 4.14 6.71 -23.27
N THR A 4 5.07 7.43 -23.91
CA THR A 4 6.51 7.14 -23.80
C THR A 4 6.98 7.32 -22.36
N ARG A 5 6.59 8.42 -21.69
CA ARG A 5 6.96 8.69 -20.30
C ARG A 5 6.41 7.62 -19.36
N TYR A 6 5.15 7.25 -19.56
CA TYR A 6 4.49 6.17 -18.83
C TYR A 6 5.25 4.84 -18.96
N MET A 7 5.58 4.44 -20.19
CA MET A 7 6.28 3.18 -20.44
C MET A 7 7.69 3.18 -19.84
N LEU A 8 8.43 4.29 -19.98
CA LEU A 8 9.76 4.45 -19.38
C LEU A 8 9.74 4.37 -17.86
N LEU A 9 8.77 4.99 -17.20
CA LEU A 9 8.60 4.91 -15.74
C LEU A 9 8.27 3.48 -15.27
N LEU A 10 7.44 2.76 -16.02
CA LEU A 10 7.16 1.35 -15.73
C LEU A 10 8.39 0.47 -15.90
N TRP A 11 9.17 0.69 -16.97
CA TRP A 11 10.42 -0.02 -17.18
C TRP A 11 11.42 0.29 -16.06
N LEU A 12 11.55 1.55 -15.67
CA LEU A 12 12.35 1.95 -14.52
C LEU A 12 11.87 1.25 -13.23
N SER A 13 10.56 1.08 -13.05
CA SER A 13 10.01 0.36 -11.89
C SER A 13 10.44 -1.11 -11.84
N MET A 14 10.62 -1.74 -13.01
CA MET A 14 11.07 -3.13 -13.11
C MET A 14 12.58 -3.23 -12.94
N THR A 15 13.36 -2.30 -13.48
CA THR A 15 14.82 -2.28 -13.28
C THR A 15 15.19 -2.02 -11.83
N CYS A 16 14.36 -1.31 -11.06
CA CYS A 16 14.61 -1.13 -9.64
C CYS A 16 14.55 -2.44 -8.83
N LEU A 17 13.93 -3.52 -9.35
CA LEU A 17 13.81 -4.82 -8.68
C LEU A 17 15.07 -5.71 -8.80
N ILE A 18 16.13 -5.23 -9.42
CA ILE A 18 17.40 -5.96 -9.55
C ILE A 18 17.99 -6.28 -8.16
N PRO A 19 18.49 -7.52 -7.92
CA PRO A 19 18.96 -7.97 -6.60
C PRO A 19 20.38 -7.49 -6.22
N PHE A 20 20.75 -6.27 -6.61
CA PHE A 20 22.05 -5.67 -6.27
C PHE A 20 21.86 -4.24 -5.78
N ASP A 21 22.56 -3.85 -4.72
CA ASP A 21 22.50 -2.51 -4.13
C ASP A 21 22.73 -1.41 -5.17
N LEU A 22 21.88 -0.38 -5.18
CA LEU A 22 21.99 0.70 -6.17
C LEU A 22 23.24 1.55 -5.99
N SER A 23 23.83 1.54 -4.79
CA SER A 23 25.12 2.19 -4.51
C SER A 23 26.25 1.68 -5.41
N ARG A 24 26.14 0.46 -5.95
CA ARG A 24 27.13 -0.07 -6.91
C ARG A 24 27.11 0.68 -8.25
N LEU A 25 26.00 1.32 -8.59
CA LEU A 25 25.84 2.09 -9.83
C LEU A 25 26.37 3.53 -9.70
N ASP A 26 26.64 3.98 -8.48
CA ASP A 26 27.16 5.33 -8.23
C ASP A 26 28.64 5.48 -8.62
N GLY A 27 29.32 4.36 -8.88
CA GLY A 27 30.72 4.34 -9.29
C GLY A 27 31.65 4.91 -8.22
N HIS A 28 32.91 5.16 -8.57
CA HIS A 28 33.74 6.05 -7.78
C HIS A 28 33.21 7.46 -8.06
N LEU A 29 32.34 7.98 -7.21
CA LEU A 29 32.01 9.40 -7.15
C LEU A 29 33.32 10.12 -6.78
N THR A 30 34.21 10.24 -7.75
CA THR A 30 35.51 10.89 -7.58
C THR A 30 35.23 12.32 -7.22
N SER A 31 35.86 12.72 -6.14
CA SER A 31 35.99 14.06 -5.56
C SER A 31 36.53 15.09 -6.55
N ASP A 32 35.84 15.29 -7.68
CA ASP A 32 36.06 16.45 -8.53
C ASP A 32 35.01 17.48 -8.12
N PRO A 33 35.40 18.59 -7.46
CA PRO A 33 34.48 19.62 -6.99
C PRO A 33 33.71 20.32 -8.14
N SER A 34 34.04 20.01 -9.41
CA SER A 34 33.35 20.50 -10.59
C SER A 34 32.19 19.62 -11.08
N GLN A 35 32.08 18.35 -10.63
CA GLN A 35 31.00 17.43 -11.03
C GLN A 35 30.45 16.67 -9.82
N THR A 36 29.63 17.35 -9.01
CA THR A 36 28.84 16.71 -7.95
C THR A 36 27.75 15.83 -8.57
N ARG A 37 28.11 14.61 -8.96
CA ARG A 37 27.14 13.65 -9.49
C ARG A 37 26.30 13.12 -8.33
N GLU A 38 25.01 13.42 -8.35
CA GLU A 38 24.05 12.89 -7.37
C GLU A 38 23.96 11.36 -7.45
N PRO A 39 23.81 10.68 -6.31
CA PRO A 39 23.63 9.23 -6.29
C PRO A 39 22.36 8.84 -7.05
N ILE A 40 22.38 7.69 -7.70
CA ILE A 40 21.33 7.19 -8.56
C ILE A 40 20.00 7.06 -7.81
N MET A 41 20.05 6.74 -6.51
CA MET A 41 18.87 6.66 -5.67
C MET A 41 18.12 8.00 -5.62
N ASP A 42 18.86 9.11 -5.47
CA ASP A 42 18.28 10.45 -5.34
C ASP A 42 17.76 10.93 -6.69
N ARG A 43 18.47 10.62 -7.77
CA ARG A 43 18.04 10.92 -9.13
C ARG A 43 16.72 10.22 -9.48
N ILE A 44 16.62 8.91 -9.18
CA ILE A 44 15.38 8.14 -9.41
C ILE A 44 14.24 8.71 -8.56
N LEU A 45 14.51 9.02 -7.29
CA LEU A 45 13.49 9.55 -6.39
C LEU A 45 13.02 10.95 -6.83
N ALA A 46 13.92 11.82 -7.28
CA ALA A 46 13.60 13.14 -7.80
C ALA A 46 12.74 13.06 -9.07
N ILE A 47 13.07 12.15 -9.99
CA ILE A 47 12.26 11.86 -11.18
C ILE A 47 10.87 11.37 -10.77
N ALA A 48 10.79 10.42 -9.82
CA ALA A 48 9.52 9.89 -9.39
C ALA A 48 8.65 10.98 -8.73
N LYS A 49 9.22 11.82 -7.87
CA LYS A 49 8.54 12.96 -7.24
C LYS A 49 8.03 13.97 -8.28
N SER A 50 8.82 14.29 -9.30
CA SER A 50 8.37 15.23 -10.34
C SER A 50 7.20 14.68 -11.16
N TYR A 51 7.22 13.40 -11.51
CA TYR A 51 6.13 12.75 -12.25
C TYR A 51 4.88 12.49 -11.41
N LEU A 52 4.98 12.40 -10.09
CA LEU A 52 3.80 12.36 -9.21
C LEU A 52 2.98 13.67 -9.27
N MET A 53 3.64 14.79 -9.59
CA MET A 53 3.01 16.12 -9.64
C MET A 53 2.42 16.48 -11.01
N VAL A 54 2.54 15.60 -12.01
CA VAL A 54 2.03 15.86 -13.36
C VAL A 54 0.58 15.39 -13.46
N SER A 55 -0.26 16.09 -14.24
CA SER A 55 -1.69 15.78 -14.47
C SER A 55 -1.98 14.64 -15.44
N ASP A 56 -0.96 14.06 -16.07
CA ASP A 56 -1.11 13.03 -17.08
C ASP A 56 -1.10 11.62 -16.47
N LYS A 57 -1.38 10.61 -17.31
CA LYS A 57 -1.44 9.21 -16.88
C LYS A 57 -0.07 8.69 -16.39
N SER A 58 1.03 9.38 -16.72
CA SER A 58 2.38 9.02 -16.30
C SER A 58 2.55 9.01 -14.78
N ARG A 59 1.73 9.78 -14.05
CA ARG A 59 1.61 9.74 -12.58
C ARG A 59 1.34 8.33 -12.05
N ASP A 60 0.46 7.57 -12.69
CA ASP A 60 0.13 6.21 -12.25
C ASP A 60 1.39 5.33 -12.26
N ALA A 61 2.19 5.43 -13.33
CA ALA A 61 3.46 4.71 -13.44
C ALA A 61 4.49 5.20 -12.40
N ALA A 62 4.53 6.51 -12.12
CA ALA A 62 5.38 7.08 -11.07
C ALA A 62 5.01 6.55 -9.68
N SER A 63 3.71 6.42 -9.37
CA SER A 63 3.25 5.83 -8.10
C SER A 63 3.69 4.37 -7.94
N VAL A 64 3.66 3.60 -9.04
CA VAL A 64 4.15 2.21 -9.07
C VAL A 64 5.67 2.17 -8.89
N LEU A 65 6.40 3.04 -9.59
CA LEU A 65 7.85 3.19 -9.47
C LEU A 65 8.27 3.44 -8.03
N VAL A 66 7.71 4.48 -7.38
CA VAL A 66 8.00 4.81 -5.97
C VAL A 66 7.74 3.61 -5.07
N SER A 67 6.57 2.96 -5.22
CA SER A 67 6.20 1.87 -4.32
C SER A 67 7.18 0.70 -4.37
N LYS A 68 7.71 0.35 -5.54
CA LYS A 68 8.71 -0.72 -5.69
C LYS A 68 10.11 -0.27 -5.30
N PHE A 69 10.46 0.97 -5.62
CA PHE A 69 11.78 1.54 -5.35
C PHE A 69 12.02 1.77 -3.85
N VAL A 70 11.09 2.42 -3.17
CA VAL A 70 11.22 2.78 -1.75
C VAL A 70 11.09 1.57 -0.82
N THR A 71 10.36 0.53 -1.22
CA THR A 71 10.23 -0.72 -0.43
C THR A 71 11.42 -1.65 -0.53
N ARG A 72 12.39 -1.33 -1.41
CA ARG A 72 13.61 -2.10 -1.59
C ARG A 72 14.51 -1.99 -0.35
N PRO A 73 15.14 -3.07 0.13
CA PRO A 73 15.85 -3.07 1.42
C PRO A 73 16.95 -2.00 1.57
N ASP A 74 17.75 -1.76 0.53
CA ASP A 74 18.84 -0.77 0.54
C ASP A 74 18.34 0.68 0.48
N VAL A 75 17.27 0.94 -0.29
CA VAL A 75 16.65 2.27 -0.42
C VAL A 75 15.82 2.60 0.81
N LYS A 76 15.04 1.62 1.30
CA LYS A 76 14.15 1.76 2.46
C LYS A 76 14.87 2.37 3.65
N LEU A 77 16.04 1.83 3.98
CA LEU A 77 16.83 2.27 5.13
C LEU A 77 17.29 3.73 5.03
N LYS A 78 17.43 4.28 3.81
CA LYS A 78 17.98 5.61 3.57
C LYS A 78 16.95 6.65 3.19
N ARG A 79 15.86 6.27 2.50
CA ARG A 79 14.95 7.19 1.79
C ARG A 79 13.48 7.00 2.12
N LEU A 80 13.08 5.97 2.88
CA LEU A 80 11.68 5.78 3.24
C LEU A 80 11.14 6.96 4.06
N GLY A 81 11.87 7.35 5.13
CA GLY A 81 11.51 8.50 5.97
C GLY A 81 11.39 9.78 5.13
N ASP A 82 12.45 10.14 4.41
CA ASP A 82 12.49 11.31 3.52
C ASP A 82 11.32 11.37 2.52
N PHE A 83 10.89 10.22 2.00
CA PHE A 83 9.77 10.15 1.06
C PHE A 83 8.42 10.32 1.76
N LEU A 84 8.25 9.73 2.94
CA LEU A 84 7.03 9.88 3.74
C LEU A 84 6.88 11.33 4.20
N ASP A 85 7.93 11.94 4.74
CA ASP A 85 7.92 13.35 5.18
C ASP A 85 7.58 14.28 4.02
N TRP A 86 8.18 14.05 2.85
CA TRP A 86 7.83 14.80 1.64
C TRP A 86 6.36 14.60 1.26
N SER A 87 5.84 13.37 1.32
CA SER A 87 4.44 13.07 0.98
C SER A 87 3.47 13.74 1.94
N LEU A 88 3.74 13.70 3.25
CA LEU A 88 2.91 14.32 4.28
C LEU A 88 2.93 15.85 4.18
N THR A 89 4.12 16.43 3.97
CA THR A 89 4.27 17.88 3.73
C THR A 89 3.53 18.31 2.46
N THR A 90 3.59 17.48 1.41
CA THR A 90 2.87 17.74 0.16
C THR A 90 1.36 17.73 0.36
N ILE A 91 0.84 16.77 1.15
CA ILE A 91 -0.59 16.66 1.44
C ILE A 91 -1.07 17.84 2.29
N SER A 92 -0.29 18.26 3.29
CA SER A 92 -0.67 19.37 4.17
C SER A 92 -0.62 20.74 3.50
N GLN A 93 0.27 20.93 2.52
CA GLN A 93 0.40 22.19 1.79
C GLN A 93 -0.55 22.32 0.59
N ALA A 94 -1.00 21.20 0.03
CA ALA A 94 -1.83 21.21 -1.17
C ALA A 94 -3.31 21.43 -0.82
N SER A 95 -3.94 22.40 -1.51
CA SER A 95 -5.37 22.68 -1.36
C SER A 95 -6.19 21.99 -2.46
N ASP A 96 -7.20 21.23 -2.06
CA ASP A 96 -8.15 20.54 -2.96
C ASP A 96 -9.10 21.50 -3.70
N GLN A 97 -9.12 22.78 -3.34
CA GLN A 97 -9.90 23.84 -3.99
C GLN A 97 -9.29 24.27 -5.32
N THR A 98 -7.99 24.03 -5.52
CA THR A 98 -7.28 24.41 -6.75
C THR A 98 -7.08 23.18 -7.64
N MET A 99 -7.19 23.36 -8.96
CA MET A 99 -6.90 22.28 -9.92
C MET A 99 -5.47 21.75 -9.79
N GLY A 100 -4.50 22.62 -9.49
CA GLY A 100 -3.11 22.22 -9.24
C GLY A 100 -2.95 21.42 -7.95
N GLY A 101 -3.51 21.89 -6.84
CA GLY A 101 -3.43 21.19 -5.56
C GLY A 101 -4.13 19.82 -5.59
N THR A 102 -5.23 19.71 -6.33
CA THR A 102 -5.90 18.42 -6.62
C THR A 102 -4.96 17.41 -7.25
N VAL A 103 -4.25 17.83 -8.31
CA VAL A 103 -3.31 17.00 -9.07
C VAL A 103 -2.20 16.50 -8.15
N ILE A 104 -1.67 17.40 -7.32
CA ILE A 104 -0.62 17.13 -6.33
C ILE A 104 -1.11 16.13 -5.27
N LEU A 105 -2.29 16.36 -4.69
CA LEU A 105 -2.92 15.49 -3.70
C LEU A 105 -3.16 14.09 -4.25
N ASP A 106 -3.71 13.99 -5.46
CA ASP A 106 -3.98 12.71 -6.10
C ASP A 106 -2.69 11.89 -6.27
N GLY A 107 -1.61 12.50 -6.77
CA GLY A 107 -0.31 11.85 -6.89
C GLY A 107 0.28 11.41 -5.56
N ALA A 108 0.28 12.29 -4.55
CA ALA A 108 0.82 11.97 -3.22
C ALA A 108 0.03 10.82 -2.57
N LEU A 109 -1.29 10.91 -2.53
CA LEU A 109 -2.17 9.89 -1.96
C LEU A 109 -2.07 8.55 -2.70
N GLN A 110 -1.93 8.57 -4.02
CA GLN A 110 -1.80 7.36 -4.84
C GLN A 110 -0.47 6.67 -4.57
N SER A 111 0.60 7.45 -4.46
CA SER A 111 1.93 6.94 -4.12
C SER A 111 1.93 6.29 -2.73
N LEU A 112 1.32 6.91 -1.71
CA LEU A 112 1.16 6.34 -0.38
C LEU A 112 0.32 5.06 -0.43
N ALA A 113 -0.81 5.06 -1.13
CA ALA A 113 -1.66 3.87 -1.24
C ALA A 113 -0.94 2.68 -1.90
N GLN A 114 -0.07 2.94 -2.89
CA GLN A 114 0.78 1.90 -3.49
C GLN A 114 1.93 1.51 -2.57
N LEU A 115 2.47 2.44 -1.78
CA LEU A 115 3.56 2.17 -0.85
C LEU A 115 3.11 1.23 0.28
N PHE A 116 1.99 1.53 0.93
CA PHE A 116 1.36 0.65 1.94
C PHE A 116 0.82 -0.66 1.34
N LYS A 117 0.67 -0.77 0.01
CA LYS A 117 0.33 -2.03 -0.66
C LYS A 117 1.50 -3.02 -0.69
N HIS A 118 2.69 -2.53 -1.03
CA HIS A 118 3.85 -3.37 -1.31
C HIS A 118 4.84 -3.42 -0.14
N GLY A 119 4.75 -2.47 0.79
CA GLY A 119 5.53 -2.42 2.00
C GLY A 119 5.27 -3.60 2.93
N LYS A 120 6.32 -4.06 3.62
CA LYS A 120 6.16 -5.03 4.71
C LYS A 120 5.52 -4.35 5.91
N ARG A 121 4.62 -5.03 6.60
CA ARG A 121 3.93 -4.50 7.79
C ARG A 121 4.91 -3.88 8.80
N ASP A 122 5.96 -4.60 9.17
CA ASP A 122 6.87 -4.22 10.26
C ASP A 122 7.60 -2.90 9.99
N ASP A 123 7.95 -2.65 8.72
CA ASP A 123 8.64 -1.43 8.30
C ASP A 123 7.72 -0.20 8.33
N PHE A 124 6.43 -0.40 8.09
CA PHE A 124 5.45 0.67 7.95
C PHE A 124 4.63 0.92 9.22
N LEU A 125 4.65 -0.01 10.18
CA LEU A 125 3.88 0.08 11.42
C LEU A 125 4.21 1.35 12.22
N GLN A 126 5.48 1.75 12.27
CA GLN A 126 5.91 2.96 12.97
C GLN A 126 5.44 4.26 12.30
N TYR A 127 5.18 4.23 10.99
CA TYR A 127 4.76 5.40 10.22
C TYR A 127 3.24 5.49 10.05
N ALA A 128 2.55 4.35 10.12
CA ALA A 128 1.10 4.26 9.95
C ALA A 128 0.29 5.26 10.79
N PRO A 129 0.54 5.47 12.11
CA PRO A 129 -0.25 6.42 12.89
C PRO A 129 -0.03 7.87 12.45
N VAL A 130 1.20 8.25 12.10
CA VAL A 130 1.54 9.60 11.64
C VAL A 130 0.85 9.91 10.31
N VAL A 131 0.86 8.94 9.38
CA VAL A 131 0.17 9.08 8.10
C VAL A 131 -1.34 9.20 8.30
N LEU A 132 -1.93 8.40 9.19
CA LEU A 132 -3.36 8.45 9.49
C LEU A 132 -3.76 9.82 10.07
N GLN A 133 -2.99 10.33 11.04
CA GLN A 133 -3.24 11.64 11.66
C GLN A 133 -3.18 12.78 10.63
N CYS A 134 -2.22 12.74 9.71
CA CYS A 134 -2.12 13.75 8.65
C CYS A 134 -3.33 13.72 7.71
N LEU A 135 -3.83 12.53 7.34
CA LEU A 135 -5.01 12.40 6.48
C LEU A 135 -6.28 12.94 7.15
N ASP A 136 -6.41 12.73 8.46
CA ASP A 136 -7.51 13.22 9.28
C ASP A 136 -7.48 14.76 9.35
N GLN A 137 -6.31 15.35 9.67
CA GLN A 137 -6.11 16.80 9.69
C GLN A 137 -6.37 17.49 8.35
N CYS A 138 -6.07 16.81 7.25
CA CYS A 138 -6.28 17.36 5.90
C CYS A 138 -7.70 17.10 5.37
N HIS A 139 -8.58 16.47 6.15
CA HIS A 139 -9.97 16.16 5.78
C HIS A 139 -10.11 15.53 4.37
N VAL A 140 -9.15 14.69 3.97
CA VAL A 140 -9.08 14.13 2.60
C VAL A 140 -10.34 13.32 2.26
N ALA A 141 -10.92 12.66 3.26
CA ALA A 141 -12.15 11.88 3.13
C ALA A 141 -13.41 12.74 2.87
N GLU A 142 -13.35 14.02 3.23
CA GLU A 142 -14.44 15.01 3.07
C GLU A 142 -14.23 15.94 1.87
N SER A 143 -13.11 15.79 1.16
CA SER A 143 -12.79 16.60 -0.02
C SER A 143 -13.96 16.69 -1.01
N SER A 144 -14.12 17.84 -1.67
CA SER A 144 -15.17 18.05 -2.67
C SER A 144 -15.10 17.04 -3.84
N GLN A 145 -13.91 16.50 -4.12
CA GLN A 145 -13.66 15.65 -5.27
C GLN A 145 -13.76 14.17 -4.95
N ALA A 146 -14.60 13.47 -5.73
CA ALA A 146 -14.87 12.05 -5.52
C ALA A 146 -13.63 11.15 -5.67
N THR A 147 -12.66 11.53 -6.52
CA THR A 147 -11.41 10.79 -6.71
C THR A 147 -10.53 10.85 -5.47
N LEU A 148 -10.34 12.03 -4.88
CA LEU A 148 -9.58 12.23 -3.66
C LEU A 148 -10.22 11.50 -2.48
N ARG A 149 -11.55 11.59 -2.32
CA ARG A 149 -12.26 10.82 -1.27
C ARG A 149 -12.04 9.32 -1.40
N LYS A 150 -12.19 8.76 -2.61
CA LYS A 150 -11.96 7.34 -2.87
C LYS A 150 -10.53 6.92 -2.53
N LEU A 151 -9.56 7.77 -2.84
CA LEU A 151 -8.15 7.49 -2.61
C LEU A 151 -7.79 7.59 -1.12
N GLY A 152 -8.34 8.59 -0.42
CA GLY A 152 -8.24 8.72 1.04
C GLY A 152 -8.80 7.49 1.75
N VAL A 153 -10.02 7.07 1.42
CA VAL A 153 -10.63 5.84 1.99
C VAL A 153 -9.77 4.60 1.68
N LYS A 154 -9.27 4.48 0.45
CA LYS A 154 -8.39 3.36 0.05
C LYS A 154 -7.09 3.34 0.85
N LEU A 155 -6.53 4.50 1.18
CA LEU A 155 -5.32 4.61 1.99
C LEU A 155 -5.61 4.29 3.45
N ILE A 156 -6.67 4.85 4.04
CA ILE A 156 -7.12 4.56 5.42
C ILE A 156 -7.40 3.07 5.59
N GLN A 157 -8.07 2.43 4.62
CA GLN A 157 -8.33 0.99 4.65
C GLN A 157 -7.02 0.18 4.68
N ARG A 158 -6.01 0.59 3.91
CA ARG A 158 -4.69 -0.08 3.90
C ARG A 158 -3.96 0.13 5.22
N LEU A 159 -4.05 1.33 5.79
CA LEU A 159 -3.51 1.64 7.12
C LEU A 159 -4.16 0.77 8.20
N GLY A 160 -5.48 0.63 8.18
CA GLY A 160 -6.23 -0.28 9.06
C GLY A 160 -5.72 -1.72 8.97
N LEU A 161 -5.49 -2.22 7.74
CA LEU A 161 -4.92 -3.54 7.53
C LEU A 161 -3.47 -3.66 8.01
N THR A 162 -2.68 -2.58 8.00
CA THR A 162 -1.33 -2.60 8.60
C THR A 162 -1.35 -2.62 10.12
N PHE A 163 -2.36 -2.03 10.77
CA PHE A 163 -2.54 -2.16 12.23
C PHE A 163 -3.00 -3.58 12.62
N LEU A 164 -3.88 -4.20 11.82
CA LEU A 164 -4.47 -5.50 12.14
C LEU A 164 -3.50 -6.66 11.89
N LYS A 165 -3.09 -7.42 12.92
CA LYS A 165 -2.17 -8.57 12.75
C LYS A 165 -2.74 -9.55 11.71
N PRO A 166 -1.96 -10.01 10.71
CA PRO A 166 -2.44 -10.98 9.74
C PRO A 166 -2.91 -12.26 10.44
N ARG A 167 -4.22 -12.51 10.43
CA ARG A 167 -4.79 -13.73 11.00
C ARG A 167 -4.61 -14.87 10.00
N LEU A 168 -3.60 -15.71 10.21
CA LEU A 168 -3.53 -17.01 9.55
C LEU A 168 -4.53 -17.92 10.25
N ALA A 169 -5.70 -18.10 9.64
CA ALA A 169 -6.69 -19.02 10.16
C ALA A 169 -6.10 -20.44 10.14
N LYS A 170 -5.94 -21.06 11.31
CA LYS A 170 -5.25 -22.36 11.49
C LYS A 170 -5.81 -23.46 10.55
N TRP A 171 -7.10 -23.37 10.19
CA TRP A 171 -7.74 -24.29 9.24
C TRP A 171 -7.15 -24.28 7.81
N ARG A 172 -6.51 -23.18 7.39
CA ARG A 172 -5.91 -23.06 6.05
C ARG A 172 -4.79 -24.09 5.83
N TYR A 173 -4.08 -24.46 6.89
CA TYR A 173 -3.05 -25.50 6.89
C TYR A 173 -3.58 -26.87 7.31
N GLN A 174 -4.83 -26.96 7.81
CA GLN A 174 -5.49 -28.24 8.09
C GLN A 174 -6.01 -28.94 6.83
N ARG A 175 -5.90 -28.33 5.63
CA ARG A 175 -6.30 -28.97 4.36
C ARG A 175 -5.38 -30.13 3.93
N GLY A 176 -4.37 -30.49 4.71
CA GLY A 176 -3.41 -31.52 4.30
C GLY A 176 -2.37 -31.95 5.32
N SER A 177 -2.72 -32.17 6.59
CA SER A 177 -1.89 -33.06 7.44
C SER A 177 -2.03 -34.55 7.06
N ARG A 178 -2.45 -34.83 5.82
CA ARG A 178 -2.30 -36.12 5.17
C ARG A 178 -0.85 -36.24 4.73
N SER A 179 0.04 -36.56 5.65
CA SER A 179 1.36 -37.07 5.26
C SER A 179 1.13 -38.18 4.24
N LEU A 180 1.60 -38.00 3.01
CA LEU A 180 1.42 -39.00 1.95
C LEU A 180 2.05 -40.32 2.39
N ALA A 181 3.16 -40.25 3.15
CA ALA A 181 3.79 -41.39 3.79
C ALA A 181 2.88 -42.09 4.81
N ALA A 182 2.13 -41.33 5.62
CA ALA A 182 1.15 -41.91 6.55
C ALA A 182 -0.04 -42.57 5.82
N ASN A 183 -0.46 -42.05 4.67
CA ASN A 183 -1.52 -42.66 3.86
C ASN A 183 -1.03 -43.92 3.13
N LEU A 184 0.24 -43.93 2.68
CA LEU A 184 0.87 -45.09 2.03
C LEU A 184 1.18 -46.22 3.02
N SER A 185 1.61 -45.90 4.25
CA SER A 185 1.80 -46.92 5.29
C SER A 185 0.48 -47.57 5.73
N LEU A 186 -0.61 -46.79 5.76
CA LEU A 186 -1.96 -47.31 6.03
C LEU A 186 -2.48 -48.19 4.89
N SER A 187 -2.08 -47.89 3.64
CA SER A 187 -2.49 -48.66 2.47
C SER A 187 -1.75 -50.00 2.31
N GLN A 188 -0.59 -50.18 2.95
CA GLN A 188 0.15 -51.45 2.95
C GLN A 188 -0.27 -52.39 4.09
N SER A 189 -0.96 -51.89 5.10
CA SER A 189 -1.49 -52.69 6.21
C SER A 189 -2.97 -52.91 5.96
N GLY A 190 -3.32 -53.97 5.21
CA GLY A 190 -4.68 -54.33 4.87
C GLY A 190 -5.53 -54.72 6.08
N SER A 191 -6.05 -53.72 6.80
CA SER A 191 -7.02 -53.91 7.88
C SER A 191 -8.13 -52.85 7.78
N THR A 192 -9.33 -53.32 7.48
CA THR A 192 -10.60 -52.60 7.54
C THR A 192 -10.95 -52.24 8.99
N VAL A 193 -10.86 -50.97 9.41
CA VAL A 193 -11.64 -50.45 10.57
C VAL A 193 -11.88 -48.93 10.43
N GLU A 194 -13.05 -48.54 10.93
CA GLU A 194 -13.75 -47.27 11.15
C GLU A 194 -12.99 -45.93 11.23
N ALA A 195 -13.79 -44.89 11.02
CA ALA A 195 -13.50 -43.48 11.28
C ALA A 195 -12.90 -43.26 12.67
N VAL A 196 -11.72 -42.63 12.71
CA VAL A 196 -11.15 -42.04 13.92
C VAL A 196 -10.99 -40.54 13.67
N SER A 197 -11.90 -39.77 14.27
CA SER A 197 -11.68 -38.37 14.64
C SER A 197 -10.52 -38.31 15.64
N PRO A 198 -9.52 -37.43 15.51
CA PRO A 198 -8.70 -37.08 16.66
C PRO A 198 -9.45 -36.03 17.46
N ASP A 199 -9.87 -36.46 18.65
CA ASP A 199 -10.49 -35.67 19.69
C ASP A 199 -9.54 -34.59 20.23
N MET A 200 -10.16 -33.61 20.85
CA MET A 200 -9.59 -32.45 21.52
C MET A 200 -8.51 -32.80 22.54
N GLU A 201 -7.47 -31.96 22.64
CA GLU A 201 -7.02 -31.34 23.90
C GLU A 201 -5.86 -30.36 23.63
N THR A 202 -6.19 -29.07 23.46
CA THR A 202 -5.44 -27.96 24.08
C THR A 202 -6.39 -26.76 24.11
N GLN A 203 -7.15 -26.71 25.20
CA GLN A 203 -7.61 -25.52 25.93
C GLN A 203 -7.79 -24.22 25.14
N SER A 204 -9.07 -23.87 24.98
CA SER A 204 -9.63 -22.53 25.24
C SER A 204 -8.62 -21.47 25.70
N GLN A 205 -8.15 -20.68 24.74
CA GLN A 205 -8.01 -19.25 24.95
C GLN A 205 -8.86 -18.60 23.88
N GLU A 206 -10.07 -18.20 24.27
CA GLU A 206 -10.66 -17.00 23.68
C GLU A 206 -9.60 -15.90 23.84
N GLU A 207 -8.84 -15.64 22.77
CA GLU A 207 -8.12 -14.38 22.66
C GLU A 207 -9.19 -13.31 22.40
N ASP A 208 -9.90 -12.96 23.46
CA ASP A 208 -10.50 -11.64 23.62
C ASP A 208 -9.32 -10.65 23.63
N TYR A 209 -8.96 -10.19 22.44
CA TYR A 209 -7.92 -9.20 22.26
C TYR A 209 -8.62 -7.87 22.14
N ASP A 210 -8.43 -7.02 23.16
CA ASP A 210 -8.83 -5.61 23.13
C ASP A 210 -8.44 -5.03 21.78
N ILE A 211 -9.46 -4.72 20.99
CA ILE A 211 -9.32 -3.99 19.74
C ILE A 211 -8.82 -2.60 20.17
N PRO A 212 -7.62 -2.17 19.74
CA PRO A 212 -7.14 -0.82 20.07
C PRO A 212 -8.20 0.20 19.64
N GLU A 213 -8.50 1.21 20.44
CA GLU A 213 -9.52 2.24 20.11
C GLU A 213 -9.25 2.89 18.74
N GLU A 214 -7.98 2.91 18.30
CA GLU A 214 -7.57 3.39 16.99
C GLU A 214 -8.13 2.52 15.84
N VAL A 215 -8.30 1.22 16.07
CA VAL A 215 -8.92 0.27 15.13
C VAL A 215 -10.44 0.45 15.13
N GLU A 216 -11.08 0.73 16.26
CA GLU A 216 -12.52 1.06 16.29
C GLU A 216 -12.79 2.37 15.55
N ASN A 217 -11.95 3.39 15.71
CA ASN A 217 -12.10 4.65 14.98
C ASN A 217 -11.88 4.46 13.46
N VAL A 218 -10.92 3.62 13.06
CA VAL A 218 -10.71 3.26 11.64
C VAL A 218 -11.85 2.42 11.09
N ILE A 219 -12.42 1.48 11.85
CA ILE A 219 -13.59 0.69 11.44
C ILE A 219 -14.84 1.58 11.36
N GLY A 220 -15.06 2.47 12.34
CA GLY A 220 -16.17 3.41 12.39
C GLY A 220 -16.13 4.41 11.23
N GLN A 221 -14.98 5.06 11.02
CA GLN A 221 -14.77 5.97 9.89
C GLN A 221 -14.85 5.22 8.55
N SER A 222 -14.22 4.05 8.40
CA SER A 222 -14.28 3.29 7.15
C SER A 222 -15.67 2.75 6.84
N ALA A 223 -16.46 2.33 7.83
CA ALA A 223 -17.85 1.90 7.64
C ALA A 223 -18.74 3.08 7.24
N LEU A 224 -18.65 4.22 7.94
CA LEU A 224 -19.41 5.44 7.62
C LEU A 224 -19.04 6.01 6.24
N LEU A 225 -17.76 6.04 5.90
CA LEU A 225 -17.29 6.53 4.61
C LEU A 225 -17.58 5.55 3.47
N THR A 226 -17.55 4.23 3.70
CA THR A 226 -17.94 3.24 2.68
C THR A 226 -19.44 3.29 2.41
N LEU A 227 -20.28 3.46 3.44
CA LEU A 227 -21.71 3.68 3.29
C LEU A 227 -22.01 5.00 2.57
N SER A 228 -21.31 6.08 2.93
CA SER A 228 -21.50 7.40 2.31
C SER A 228 -21.00 7.45 0.87
N CYS A 229 -19.86 6.80 0.57
CA CYS A 229 -19.28 6.73 -0.77
C CYS A 229 -20.10 5.79 -1.68
N SER A 230 -20.59 4.66 -1.16
CA SER A 230 -21.46 3.74 -1.91
C SER A 230 -22.81 4.40 -2.24
N ARG A 231 -23.37 5.17 -1.30
CA ARG A 231 -24.64 5.90 -1.50
C ARG A 231 -24.49 7.04 -2.51
N SER A 232 -23.38 7.76 -2.50
CA SER A 232 -23.06 8.82 -3.48
C SER A 232 -22.75 8.27 -4.88
N LEU A 233 -22.05 7.13 -4.98
CA LEU A 233 -21.83 6.40 -6.23
C LEU A 233 -23.14 5.87 -6.82
N PHE A 234 -24.01 5.30 -5.99
CA PHE A 234 -25.33 4.80 -6.43
C PHE A 234 -26.24 5.94 -6.90
N PHE A 235 -26.23 7.08 -6.21
CA PHE A 235 -27.02 8.25 -6.61
C PHE A 235 -26.53 8.89 -7.91
N SER A 236 -25.20 8.96 -8.11
CA SER A 236 -24.60 9.50 -9.34
C SER A 236 -24.80 8.56 -10.54
N LEU A 237 -24.76 7.23 -10.33
CA LEU A 237 -25.11 6.24 -11.36
C LEU A 237 -26.60 6.25 -11.69
N SER A 238 -27.47 6.46 -10.70
CA SER A 238 -28.92 6.58 -10.90
C SER A 238 -29.28 7.84 -11.70
N GLN A 239 -28.64 8.99 -11.43
CA GLN A 239 -28.87 10.21 -12.21
C GLN A 239 -28.33 10.12 -13.64
N LEU A 240 -27.17 9.47 -13.86
CA LEU A 240 -26.68 9.21 -15.22
C LEU A 240 -27.62 8.30 -16.01
N SER A 241 -28.23 7.30 -15.36
CA SER A 241 -29.21 6.40 -16.00
C SER A 241 -30.52 7.10 -16.35
N LEU A 242 -30.96 8.08 -15.56
CA LEU A 242 -32.17 8.87 -15.80
C LEU A 242 -31.99 9.96 -16.87
N SER A 243 -30.75 10.39 -17.13
CA SER A 243 -30.46 11.38 -18.17
C SER A 243 -30.17 10.75 -19.55
N LEU A 244 -30.03 9.42 -19.62
CA LEU A 244 -29.83 8.64 -20.86
C LEU A 244 -31.09 7.86 -21.30
N SER A 245 -32.22 8.02 -20.61
CA SER A 245 -33.56 7.56 -21.04
C SER A 245 -34.44 8.76 -21.36
#